data_AF-A0AAD6JPU2-F1
#
_entry.id   AF-A0AAD6JPU2-F1
#
_cell.length_a   1.000
_cell.length_b   1.000
_cell.length_c   1.000
_cell.angle_alpha   90.00
_cell.angle_beta   90.00
_cell.angle_gamma   90.00
#
_symmetry.space_group_name_H-M   'P 1'
#
loop_
_entity.id
_entity.type
_entity.pdbx_description
1 polymer ?
#
loop_
_entity_poly.entity_id
_entity_poly.type
_entity_poly.pdbx_seq_one_letter_code
_entity_poly.pdbx_strand_id
1 'polypeptide(L)'
;MGSNHHHHHITSNGEAEPAAKPTLTTSASFKTRKPVKPNANNNSNSTAALSRAGSDIDDIITLLHGSDPVRVELNRLENELRDKDRELGESLAEIKSLKNSERSKEKAVEELTDELDKVEEKLKATEALLESKNLEIKKINGEKKAALAAQFAAEATLRRVHAAQKDDEMPPIEAIITPLEAELKLVRLEVAKLQDDNRALDRLTKSKEAALLEAERTVQIALAKASLVDDLQNKNQELMKQIEICQEENKILDKMQRQKVAEVEKLMQTVHELEEAVLAGGAAANAVREYQRKVQEMNEEKKTLEREVARAKVSANRVATVVANEWKDGNDKVMPVKQWLEERRFFQVAHFF
;
A
#
# COMPACT_ATOMS: atom_id res chain seq x y z
N MET A 1 -74.89 -70.94 22.59
CA MET A 1 -74.31 -72.13 23.26
C MET A 1 -72.94 -72.38 22.67
N GLY A 2 -71.94 -72.65 23.52
CA GLY A 2 -70.70 -73.31 23.10
C GLY A 2 -69.52 -72.41 22.78
N SER A 3 -68.63 -72.27 23.77
CA SER A 3 -67.26 -71.77 23.71
C SER A 3 -66.41 -72.43 22.61
N ASN A 4 -65.44 -71.69 22.06
CA ASN A 4 -64.04 -72.12 22.22
C ASN A 4 -63.03 -70.97 22.07
N HIS A 5 -62.18 -70.88 23.09
CA HIS A 5 -60.95 -70.11 23.17
C HIS A 5 -59.90 -70.65 22.19
N HIS A 6 -58.98 -69.81 21.72
CA HIS A 6 -57.54 -70.07 21.81
C HIS A 6 -56.78 -68.75 21.95
N HIS A 7 -55.96 -68.70 23.00
CA HIS A 7 -55.04 -67.66 23.42
C HIS A 7 -53.63 -68.19 23.17
N HIS A 8 -52.72 -67.43 22.54
CA HIS A 8 -51.26 -67.51 22.73
C HIS A 8 -50.66 -66.21 22.16
N HIS A 9 -50.34 -65.21 22.99
CA HIS A 9 -49.09 -65.00 23.74
C HIS A 9 -47.86 -64.88 22.82
N ILE A 10 -47.39 -63.64 22.61
CA ILE A 10 -46.06 -63.32 22.06
C ILE A 10 -45.16 -62.88 23.22
N THR A 11 -44.11 -63.64 23.46
CA THR A 11 -42.91 -63.36 24.28
C THR A 11 -41.96 -62.46 23.48
N SER A 12 -41.50 -61.29 23.94
CA SER A 12 -40.44 -60.97 24.94
C SER A 12 -38.98 -61.26 24.51
N ASN A 13 -38.19 -60.17 24.50
CA ASN A 13 -36.72 -59.99 24.61
C ASN A 13 -35.81 -60.48 23.47
N GLY A 14 -34.73 -59.79 23.05
CA GLY A 14 -34.06 -58.59 23.56
C GLY A 14 -32.77 -58.30 22.72
N GLU A 15 -31.88 -57.47 23.28
CA GLU A 15 -30.56 -56.98 22.79
C GLU A 15 -30.55 -55.75 21.86
N ALA A 16 -29.68 -54.75 22.02
CA ALA A 16 -28.79 -54.30 23.11
C ALA A 16 -28.23 -52.93 22.68
N GLU A 17 -28.27 -51.93 23.56
CA GLU A 17 -27.48 -50.70 23.40
C GLU A 17 -25.98 -50.99 23.66
N PRO A 18 -25.04 -50.33 22.95
CA PRO A 18 -23.68 -50.21 23.43
C PRO A 18 -23.49 -48.87 24.17
N ALA A 19 -23.24 -48.98 25.48
CA ALA A 19 -22.68 -47.92 26.29
C ALA A 19 -21.15 -47.79 26.09
N ALA A 20 -20.65 -46.55 26.00
CA ALA A 20 -19.26 -46.14 26.27
C ALA A 20 -19.20 -44.60 26.34
N LYS A 21 -18.50 -43.88 27.22
CA LYS A 21 -17.75 -44.04 28.48
C LYS A 21 -17.65 -42.62 29.06
N PRO A 22 -17.55 -42.42 30.39
CA PRO A 22 -17.35 -41.10 30.98
C PRO A 22 -15.86 -40.75 30.98
N THR A 23 -15.51 -39.47 30.77
CA THR A 23 -14.14 -38.97 31.04
C THR A 23 -14.23 -37.72 31.90
N LEU A 24 -13.72 -37.86 33.12
CA LEU A 24 -13.46 -36.80 34.08
C LEU A 24 -12.15 -36.09 33.70
N THR A 25 -12.12 -34.76 33.75
CA THR A 25 -10.98 -34.00 34.31
C THR A 25 -11.46 -32.68 34.92
N THR A 26 -11.60 -32.69 36.25
CA THR A 26 -11.09 -31.70 37.23
C THR A 26 -11.08 -30.19 36.90
N SER A 27 -12.01 -29.48 37.56
CA SER A 27 -11.81 -28.36 38.52
C SER A 27 -10.65 -27.37 38.34
N ALA A 28 -10.97 -26.06 38.39
CA ALA A 28 -10.59 -25.18 39.52
C ALA A 28 -11.17 -23.75 39.36
N SER A 29 -11.94 -23.34 40.37
CA SER A 29 -12.20 -21.94 40.72
C SER A 29 -10.91 -21.22 41.08
N PHE A 30 -10.72 -19.97 40.63
CA PHE A 30 -9.94 -19.00 41.41
C PHE A 30 -10.45 -17.56 41.21
N LYS A 31 -10.86 -16.95 42.33
CA LYS A 31 -10.79 -15.50 42.57
C LYS A 31 -9.40 -15.19 43.14
N THR A 32 -8.98 -13.94 42.92
CA THR A 32 -8.07 -13.06 43.72
C THR A 32 -6.64 -12.76 43.19
N ARG A 33 -6.45 -11.45 42.92
CA ARG A 33 -5.33 -10.53 43.27
C ARG A 33 -4.02 -10.43 42.46
N LYS A 34 -3.79 -9.15 42.10
CA LYS A 34 -2.57 -8.31 42.05
C LYS A 34 -1.87 -8.11 40.69
N PRO A 35 -1.50 -6.85 40.37
CA PRO A 35 -0.72 -6.51 39.18
C PRO A 35 0.78 -6.73 39.44
N VAL A 36 1.48 -7.27 38.44
CA VAL A 36 2.93 -7.42 38.43
C VAL A 36 3.53 -6.38 37.48
N LYS A 37 4.52 -5.66 38.01
CA LYS A 37 5.45 -4.73 37.36
C LYS A 37 6.09 -5.32 36.08
N PRO A 38 6.44 -4.49 35.09
CA PRO A 38 7.44 -4.87 34.09
C PRO A 38 8.86 -4.76 34.67
N ASN A 39 9.72 -5.73 34.32
CA ASN A 39 11.12 -5.83 34.72
C ASN A 39 12.05 -5.37 33.56
N ALA A 40 12.95 -4.45 33.92
CA ALA A 40 14.34 -4.20 33.50
C ALA A 40 14.90 -4.71 32.16
N ASN A 41 15.52 -3.80 31.39
CA ASN A 41 16.99 -3.70 31.21
C ASN A 41 17.35 -2.55 30.25
N ASN A 42 18.00 -1.50 30.76
CA ASN A 42 19.44 -1.21 30.67
C ASN A 42 19.93 -0.74 29.29
N ASN A 43 20.17 0.56 29.15
CA ASN A 43 21.53 1.01 28.81
C ASN A 43 21.85 2.38 29.43
N SER A 44 23.03 2.42 30.04
CA SER A 44 23.63 3.50 30.79
C SER A 44 24.17 4.61 29.89
N ASN A 45 24.10 5.86 30.37
CA ASN A 45 25.29 6.71 30.37
C ASN A 45 25.19 7.79 31.46
N SER A 46 26.03 7.61 32.47
CA SER A 46 26.42 8.60 33.46
C SER A 46 27.44 9.58 32.87
N THR A 47 27.10 10.86 32.82
CA THR A 47 28.07 11.98 32.84
C THR A 47 27.47 13.01 33.80
N ALA A 48 27.88 12.95 35.07
CA ALA A 48 28.93 13.78 35.60
C ALA A 48 28.42 15.20 35.90
N ALA A 49 28.33 15.48 37.20
CA ALA A 49 28.23 16.82 37.75
C ALA A 49 29.24 17.76 37.10
N LEU A 50 28.82 18.99 36.78
CA LEU A 50 29.60 20.22 36.90
C LEU A 50 28.78 21.42 36.38
N SER A 51 28.76 22.49 37.20
CA SER A 51 28.45 23.89 36.84
C SER A 51 26.98 24.29 36.87
N ARG A 52 26.55 25.44 37.41
CA ARG A 52 27.22 26.57 38.10
C ARG A 52 26.09 27.55 38.45
N ALA A 53 26.18 28.19 39.61
CA ALA A 53 25.37 29.30 40.09
C ALA A 53 24.98 30.33 39.00
N GLY A 54 23.87 30.08 38.30
CA GLY A 54 23.39 30.87 37.15
C GLY A 54 21.88 30.85 36.94
N SER A 55 21.15 29.87 37.51
CA SER A 55 19.68 29.79 37.42
C SER A 55 18.97 30.97 38.07
N ASP A 56 19.50 31.44 39.20
CA ASP A 56 18.79 32.42 40.03
C ASP A 56 18.79 33.82 39.39
N ILE A 57 19.73 34.11 38.47
CA ILE A 57 19.78 35.39 37.74
C ILE A 57 18.77 35.39 36.58
N ASP A 58 18.63 34.26 35.88
CA ASP A 58 17.68 34.12 34.77
C ASP A 58 16.21 34.09 35.27
N ASP A 59 15.97 33.56 36.47
CA ASP A 59 14.66 33.58 37.13
C ASP A 59 14.28 34.98 37.65
N ILE A 60 15.25 35.76 38.15
CA ILE A 60 15.03 37.16 38.57
C ILE A 60 14.76 38.07 37.37
N ILE A 61 15.48 37.90 36.25
CA ILE A 61 15.27 38.69 35.01
C ILE A 61 13.92 38.33 34.37
N THR A 62 13.51 37.06 34.44
CA THR A 62 12.20 36.57 33.98
C THR A 62 11.03 37.17 34.76
N LEU A 63 11.20 37.34 36.08
CA LEU A 63 10.17 37.89 36.96
C LEU A 63 10.00 39.41 36.80
N LEU A 64 11.04 40.13 36.37
CA LEU A 64 11.07 41.60 36.29
C LEU A 64 10.71 42.18 34.91
N HIS A 65 10.82 41.43 33.80
CA HIS A 65 10.58 41.97 32.44
C HIS A 65 9.48 41.27 31.62
N GLY A 66 8.68 40.42 32.25
CA GLY A 66 7.76 39.55 31.52
C GLY A 66 8.54 38.42 30.85
N SER A 67 7.96 37.22 30.90
CA SER A 67 8.59 36.01 30.39
C SER A 67 9.10 36.19 28.96
N ASP A 68 10.32 35.71 28.68
CA ASP A 68 10.86 35.62 27.32
C ASP A 68 9.82 34.97 26.38
N PRO A 69 9.32 35.71 25.37
CA PRO A 69 8.30 35.22 24.45
C PRO A 69 8.68 33.91 23.76
N VAL A 70 9.98 33.73 23.47
CA VAL A 70 10.49 32.53 22.80
C VAL A 70 10.34 31.31 23.71
N ARG A 71 10.68 31.45 25.00
CA ARG A 71 10.55 30.36 25.97
C ARG A 71 9.11 29.98 26.25
N VAL A 72 8.17 30.93 26.24
CA VAL A 72 6.74 30.64 26.39
C VAL A 72 6.22 29.87 25.19
N GLU A 73 6.58 30.30 23.98
CA GLU A 73 6.17 29.62 22.75
C GLU A 73 6.79 28.22 22.65
N LEU A 74 8.06 28.05 23.06
CA LEU A 74 8.70 26.73 23.10
C LEU A 74 7.95 25.77 24.04
N ASN A 75 7.57 26.23 25.25
CA ASN A 75 6.77 25.43 26.17
C ASN A 75 5.38 25.10 25.60
N ARG A 76 4.74 26.03 24.90
CA ARG A 76 3.46 25.79 24.23
C ARG A 76 3.60 24.68 23.18
N LEU A 77 4.62 24.77 22.32
CA LEU A 77 4.90 23.79 21.28
C LEU A 77 5.31 22.42 21.87
N GLU A 78 6.07 22.39 22.96
CA GLU A 78 6.40 21.13 23.66
C GLU A 78 5.15 20.44 24.22
N ASN A 79 4.23 21.20 24.82
CA ASN A 79 2.97 20.64 25.30
C ASN A 79 2.08 20.15 24.15
N GLU A 80 1.99 20.94 23.07
CA GLU A 80 1.26 20.56 21.87
C GLU A 80 1.84 19.28 21.24
N LEU A 81 3.16 19.13 21.21
CA LEU A 81 3.83 17.91 20.75
C LEU A 81 3.49 16.71 21.64
N ARG A 82 3.51 16.86 22.97
CA ARG A 82 3.14 15.78 23.90
C ARG A 82 1.68 15.36 23.78
N ASP A 83 0.79 16.32 23.56
CA ASP A 83 -0.64 16.05 23.33
C ASP A 83 -0.83 15.31 22.00
N LYS A 84 -0.13 15.74 20.94
CA LYS A 84 -0.12 15.03 19.65
C LYS A 84 0.46 13.63 19.75
N ASP A 85 1.51 13.42 20.53
CA ASP A 85 2.08 12.09 20.78
C ASP A 85 1.09 11.17 21.52
N ARG A 86 0.31 11.72 22.46
CA ARG A 86 -0.78 10.97 23.14
C ARG A 86 -1.90 10.63 22.16
N GLU A 87 -2.39 11.59 21.38
CA GLU A 87 -3.42 11.37 20.35
C GLU A 87 -2.99 10.31 19.32
N LEU A 88 -1.73 10.33 18.89
CA LEU A 88 -1.16 9.31 18.01
C LEU A 88 -1.14 7.93 18.68
N GLY A 89 -0.77 7.85 19.96
CA GLY A 89 -0.80 6.61 20.73
C GLY A 89 -2.21 6.02 20.86
N GLU A 90 -3.21 6.86 21.11
CA GLU A 90 -4.63 6.45 21.17
C GLU A 90 -5.13 5.97 19.81
N SER A 91 -4.82 6.72 18.74
CA SER A 91 -5.16 6.34 17.36
C SER A 91 -4.54 4.99 16.97
N LEU A 92 -3.28 4.75 17.34
CA LEU A 92 -2.61 3.46 17.09
C LEU A 92 -3.25 2.31 17.87
N ALA A 93 -3.67 2.54 19.12
CA ALA A 93 -4.38 1.56 19.92
C ALA A 93 -5.76 1.24 19.32
N GLU A 94 -6.48 2.26 18.85
CA GLU A 94 -7.77 2.10 18.16
C GLU A 94 -7.60 1.31 16.85
N ILE A 95 -6.62 1.64 16.01
CA ILE A 95 -6.30 0.89 14.78
C ILE A 95 -6.05 -0.59 15.10
N LYS A 96 -5.30 -0.89 16.16
CA LYS A 96 -5.01 -2.27 16.56
C LYS A 96 -6.28 -3.00 17.03
N SER A 97 -7.14 -2.32 17.78
CA SER A 97 -8.43 -2.85 18.22
C SER A 97 -9.35 -3.14 17.04
N LEU A 98 -9.46 -2.19 16.11
CA LEU A 98 -10.27 -2.33 14.89
C LEU A 98 -9.78 -3.48 14.02
N LYS A 99 -8.48 -3.64 13.80
CA LYS A 99 -7.90 -4.79 13.07
C LYS A 99 -8.25 -6.13 13.71
N ASN A 100 -8.21 -6.23 15.04
CA ASN A 100 -8.61 -7.45 15.74
C ASN A 100 -10.12 -7.72 15.60
N SER A 101 -10.94 -6.68 15.67
CA SER A 101 -12.39 -6.78 15.45
C SER A 101 -12.71 -7.21 14.02
N GLU A 102 -12.07 -6.62 13.02
CA GLU A 102 -12.20 -6.97 11.60
C GLU A 102 -11.87 -8.45 11.39
N ARG A 103 -10.72 -8.93 11.91
CA ARG A 103 -10.35 -10.35 11.82
C ARG A 103 -11.36 -11.28 12.49
N SER A 104 -11.99 -10.86 13.59
CA SER A 104 -13.04 -11.65 14.23
C SER A 104 -14.33 -11.70 13.40
N LYS A 105 -14.67 -10.60 12.71
CA LYS A 105 -15.82 -10.54 11.81
C LYS A 105 -15.58 -11.37 10.55
N GLU A 106 -14.39 -11.32 9.96
CA GLU A 106 -13.99 -12.15 8.83
C GLU A 106 -14.18 -13.64 9.14
N LYS A 107 -13.70 -14.10 10.31
CA LYS A 107 -13.91 -15.48 10.75
C LYS A 107 -15.37 -15.85 10.90
N ALA A 108 -16.19 -14.98 11.48
CA ALA A 108 -17.61 -15.23 11.62
C ALA A 108 -18.31 -15.28 10.25
N VAL A 109 -17.87 -14.49 9.27
CA VAL A 109 -18.38 -14.54 7.89
C VAL A 109 -17.97 -15.84 7.21
N GLU A 110 -16.73 -16.29 7.39
CA GLU A 110 -16.24 -17.57 6.87
C GLU A 110 -17.07 -18.75 7.44
N GLU A 111 -17.25 -18.80 8.77
CA GLU A 111 -18.07 -19.83 9.43
C GLU A 111 -19.53 -19.84 8.95
N LEU A 112 -20.15 -18.67 8.80
CA LEU A 112 -21.52 -18.56 8.27
C LEU A 112 -21.62 -18.95 6.80
N THR A 113 -20.57 -18.73 6.02
CA THR A 113 -20.51 -19.13 4.61
C THR A 113 -20.44 -20.66 4.51
N ASP A 114 -19.60 -21.31 5.31
CA ASP A 114 -19.52 -22.77 5.38
C ASP A 114 -20.85 -23.40 5.82
N GLU A 115 -21.55 -22.80 6.79
CA GLU A 115 -22.87 -23.24 7.22
C GLU A 115 -23.93 -23.07 6.11
N LEU A 116 -23.87 -21.95 5.37
CA LEU A 116 -24.77 -21.69 4.25
C LEU A 116 -24.58 -22.73 3.14
N ASP A 117 -23.35 -23.01 2.75
CA ASP A 117 -23.02 -24.00 1.71
C ASP A 117 -23.55 -25.39 2.10
N LYS A 118 -23.35 -25.78 3.37
CA LYS A 118 -23.85 -27.05 3.91
C LYS A 118 -25.38 -27.14 3.90
N VAL A 119 -26.08 -26.04 4.17
CA VAL A 119 -27.55 -25.99 4.10
C VAL A 119 -28.02 -26.03 2.66
N GLU A 120 -27.33 -25.35 1.74
CA GLU A 120 -27.64 -25.37 0.30
C GLU A 120 -27.49 -26.78 -0.29
N GLU A 121 -26.42 -27.51 0.05
CA GLU A 121 -26.24 -28.90 -0.36
C GLU A 121 -27.36 -29.81 0.15
N LYS A 122 -27.76 -29.65 1.42
CA LYS A 122 -28.90 -30.39 1.99
C LYS A 122 -30.19 -30.05 1.27
N LEU A 123 -30.43 -28.78 0.97
CA LEU A 123 -31.61 -28.32 0.23
C LEU A 123 -31.66 -29.00 -1.14
N LYS A 124 -30.58 -28.90 -1.93
CA LYS A 124 -30.47 -29.56 -3.25
C LYS A 124 -30.73 -31.06 -3.18
N ALA A 125 -30.18 -31.75 -2.17
CA ALA A 125 -30.43 -33.17 -1.96
C ALA A 125 -31.90 -33.48 -1.64
N THR A 126 -32.54 -32.67 -0.79
CA THR A 126 -33.97 -32.83 -0.47
C THR A 126 -34.89 -32.53 -1.65
N GLU A 127 -34.57 -31.52 -2.47
CA GLU A 127 -35.29 -31.18 -3.70
C GLU A 127 -35.23 -32.33 -4.71
N ALA A 128 -34.04 -32.89 -4.94
CA ALA A 128 -33.87 -34.06 -5.83
C ALA A 128 -34.67 -35.28 -5.36
N LEU A 129 -34.70 -35.53 -4.04
CA LEU A 129 -35.49 -36.62 -3.46
C LEU A 129 -37.00 -36.37 -3.61
N LEU A 130 -37.45 -35.14 -3.42
CA LEU A 130 -38.84 -34.74 -3.60
C LEU A 130 -39.29 -34.87 -5.07
N GLU A 131 -38.44 -34.47 -6.01
CA GLU A 131 -38.70 -34.65 -7.44
C GLU A 131 -38.80 -36.13 -7.84
N SER A 132 -37.88 -36.96 -7.34
CA SER A 132 -37.93 -38.42 -7.52
C SER A 132 -39.24 -39.03 -6.98
N LYS A 133 -39.66 -38.64 -5.78
CA LYS A 133 -40.93 -39.09 -5.19
C LYS A 133 -42.15 -38.62 -5.98
N ASN A 134 -42.14 -37.42 -6.53
CA ASN A 134 -43.21 -36.92 -7.39
C ASN A 134 -43.35 -37.72 -8.69
N LEU A 135 -42.23 -38.15 -9.28
CA LEU A 135 -42.24 -39.03 -10.45
C LEU A 135 -42.80 -40.41 -10.10
N GLU A 136 -42.41 -40.98 -8.95
CA GLU A 136 -42.94 -42.24 -8.44
C GLU A 136 -44.47 -42.19 -8.23
N ILE A 137 -44.98 -41.11 -7.64
CA ILE A 137 -46.43 -40.89 -7.46
C ILE A 137 -47.16 -40.85 -8.81
N LYS A 138 -46.62 -40.15 -9.81
CA LYS A 138 -47.21 -40.09 -11.16
C LYS A 138 -47.28 -41.47 -11.80
N LYS A 139 -46.21 -42.27 -11.66
CA LYS A 139 -46.15 -43.66 -12.15
C LYS A 139 -47.22 -44.53 -11.49
N ILE A 140 -47.27 -44.57 -10.15
CA ILE A 140 -48.25 -45.35 -9.39
C ILE A 140 -49.69 -44.93 -9.73
N ASN A 141 -49.94 -43.63 -9.92
CA ASN A 141 -51.27 -43.16 -10.30
C ASN A 141 -51.67 -43.61 -11.72
N GLY A 142 -50.71 -43.64 -12.66
CA GLY A 142 -50.92 -44.20 -13.99
C GLY A 142 -51.25 -45.70 -13.94
N GLU A 143 -50.47 -46.46 -13.18
CA GLU A 143 -50.68 -47.89 -12.95
C GLU A 143 -52.03 -48.17 -12.30
N LYS A 144 -52.43 -47.39 -11.28
CA LYS A 144 -53.74 -47.50 -10.63
C LYS A 144 -54.88 -47.29 -11.61
N LYS A 145 -54.80 -46.27 -12.48
CA LYS A 145 -55.82 -46.02 -13.50
C LYS A 145 -55.92 -47.17 -14.50
N ALA A 146 -54.77 -47.69 -14.95
CA ALA A 146 -54.72 -48.85 -15.85
C ALA A 146 -55.31 -50.11 -15.18
N ALA A 147 -54.97 -50.38 -13.92
CA ALA A 147 -55.51 -51.50 -13.16
C ALA A 147 -57.03 -51.41 -12.97
N LEU A 148 -57.56 -50.22 -12.65
CA LEU A 148 -59.01 -49.99 -12.55
C LEU A 148 -59.71 -50.21 -13.90
N ALA A 149 -59.14 -49.72 -15.00
CA ALA A 149 -59.70 -49.95 -16.34
C ALA A 149 -59.72 -51.45 -16.68
N ALA A 150 -58.63 -52.18 -16.38
CA ALA A 150 -58.56 -53.63 -16.57
C ALA A 150 -59.60 -54.37 -15.70
N GLN A 151 -59.79 -53.94 -14.45
CA GLN A 151 -60.83 -54.50 -13.57
C GLN A 151 -62.23 -54.33 -14.15
N PHE A 152 -62.60 -53.12 -14.60
CA PHE A 152 -63.90 -52.89 -15.23
C PHE A 152 -64.11 -53.72 -16.49
N ALA A 153 -63.08 -53.88 -17.33
CA ALA A 153 -63.14 -54.72 -18.53
C ALA A 153 -63.32 -56.21 -18.18
N ALA A 154 -62.62 -56.71 -17.17
CA ALA A 154 -62.78 -58.08 -16.69
C ALA A 154 -64.18 -58.32 -16.10
N GLU A 155 -64.70 -57.38 -15.30
CA GLU A 155 -66.03 -57.47 -14.71
C GLU A 155 -67.14 -57.43 -15.78
N ALA A 156 -67.00 -56.58 -16.80
CA ALA A 156 -67.91 -56.56 -17.95
C ALA A 156 -67.89 -57.90 -18.72
N THR A 157 -66.73 -58.53 -18.84
CA THR A 157 -66.60 -59.85 -19.48
C THR A 157 -67.24 -60.96 -18.65
N LEU A 158 -67.05 -60.95 -17.32
CA LEU A 158 -67.75 -61.86 -16.40
C LEU A 158 -69.28 -61.70 -16.47
N ARG A 159 -69.79 -60.46 -16.50
CA ARG A 159 -71.23 -60.21 -16.68
C ARG A 159 -71.76 -60.80 -17.99
N ARG A 160 -71.02 -60.63 -19.11
CA ARG A 160 -71.38 -61.24 -20.41
C ARG A 160 -71.40 -62.76 -20.37
N VAL A 161 -70.38 -63.40 -19.77
CA VAL A 161 -70.30 -64.86 -19.64
C VAL A 161 -71.41 -65.41 -18.75
N HIS A 162 -71.68 -64.78 -17.60
CA HIS A 162 -72.77 -65.19 -16.71
C HIS A 162 -74.16 -65.02 -17.32
N ALA A 163 -74.38 -63.99 -18.15
CA ALA A 163 -75.62 -63.83 -18.90
C ALA A 163 -75.77 -64.90 -20.00
N ALA A 164 -74.68 -65.22 -20.69
CA ALA A 164 -74.65 -66.28 -21.71
C ALA A 164 -74.86 -67.69 -21.13
N GLN A 165 -74.64 -67.90 -19.83
CA GLN A 165 -74.88 -69.18 -19.14
C GLN A 165 -76.36 -69.42 -18.74
N LYS A 166 -77.26 -68.45 -18.91
CA LYS A 166 -78.68 -68.57 -18.50
C LYS A 166 -79.69 -68.82 -19.63
N ASP A 167 -79.29 -68.74 -20.89
CA ASP A 167 -80.14 -69.08 -22.04
C ASP A 167 -79.55 -70.30 -22.77
N ASP A 168 -80.08 -71.49 -22.48
CA ASP A 168 -79.74 -72.77 -23.12
C ASP A 168 -80.44 -72.93 -24.50
N GLU A 169 -80.44 -71.88 -25.31
CA GLU A 169 -80.54 -72.02 -26.76
C GLU A 169 -79.29 -71.39 -27.36
N MET A 170 -78.37 -72.24 -27.78
CA MET A 170 -77.13 -71.83 -28.43
C MET A 170 -77.51 -70.97 -29.64
N PRO A 171 -77.21 -69.66 -29.62
CA PRO A 171 -77.69 -68.76 -30.64
C PRO A 171 -77.10 -69.14 -32.00
N PRO A 172 -77.78 -68.84 -33.11
CA PRO A 172 -77.28 -69.11 -34.44
C PRO A 172 -75.85 -68.58 -34.59
N ILE A 173 -74.97 -69.36 -35.23
CA ILE A 173 -73.54 -69.05 -35.36
C ILE A 173 -73.30 -67.62 -35.90
N GLU A 174 -74.15 -67.09 -36.80
CA GLU A 174 -74.07 -65.69 -37.25
C GLU A 174 -74.16 -64.65 -36.12
N ALA A 175 -74.97 -64.89 -35.09
CA ALA A 175 -75.13 -63.96 -33.96
C ALA A 175 -73.84 -63.86 -33.10
N ILE A 176 -72.98 -64.89 -33.15
CA ILE A 176 -71.67 -64.93 -32.49
C ILE A 176 -70.58 -64.37 -33.41
N ILE A 177 -70.64 -64.68 -34.71
CA ILE A 177 -69.63 -64.26 -35.69
C ILE A 177 -69.70 -62.74 -35.95
N THR A 178 -70.90 -62.16 -36.11
CA THR A 178 -71.05 -60.75 -36.53
C THR A 178 -70.38 -59.75 -35.57
N PRO A 179 -70.52 -59.86 -34.24
CA PRO A 179 -69.79 -59.01 -33.30
C PRO A 179 -68.27 -59.18 -33.38
N LEU A 180 -67.78 -60.41 -33.53
CA LEU A 180 -66.34 -60.70 -33.65
C LEU A 180 -65.75 -60.13 -34.94
N GLU A 181 -66.48 -60.17 -36.05
CA GLU A 181 -66.08 -59.52 -37.31
C GLU A 181 -66.03 -57.99 -37.17
N ALA A 182 -66.98 -57.39 -36.44
CA ALA A 182 -66.97 -55.96 -36.14
C ALA A 182 -65.79 -55.56 -35.23
N GLU A 183 -65.51 -56.34 -34.18
CA GLU A 183 -64.34 -56.17 -33.31
C GLU A 183 -63.03 -56.31 -34.10
N LEU A 184 -62.91 -57.31 -34.97
CA LEU A 184 -61.75 -57.48 -35.85
C LEU A 184 -61.55 -56.27 -36.77
N LYS A 185 -62.64 -55.69 -37.28
CA LYS A 185 -62.60 -54.49 -38.13
C LYS A 185 -62.14 -53.26 -37.34
N LEU A 186 -62.61 -53.09 -36.10
CA LEU A 186 -62.15 -52.04 -35.19
C LEU A 186 -60.67 -52.18 -34.85
N VAL A 187 -60.22 -53.39 -34.50
CA VAL A 187 -58.81 -53.67 -34.22
C VAL A 187 -57.93 -53.36 -35.42
N ARG A 188 -58.36 -53.69 -36.64
CA ARG A 188 -57.62 -53.33 -37.88
C ARG A 188 -57.50 -51.83 -38.08
N LEU A 189 -58.56 -51.07 -37.79
CA LEU A 189 -58.52 -49.60 -37.85
C LEU A 189 -57.58 -49.02 -36.79
N GLU A 190 -57.60 -49.57 -35.58
CA GLU A 190 -56.70 -49.14 -34.51
C GLU A 190 -55.24 -49.44 -34.84
N VAL A 191 -54.94 -50.62 -35.40
CA VAL A 191 -53.59 -50.95 -35.89
C VAL A 191 -53.12 -49.97 -36.97
N ALA A 192 -53.99 -49.58 -37.91
CA ALA A 192 -53.65 -48.60 -38.94
C ALA A 192 -53.34 -47.21 -38.33
N LYS A 193 -54.15 -46.77 -37.36
CA LYS A 193 -53.91 -45.52 -36.64
C LYS A 193 -52.58 -45.54 -35.87
N LEU A 194 -52.31 -46.64 -35.15
CA LEU A 194 -51.04 -46.82 -34.43
C LEU A 194 -49.84 -46.82 -35.39
N GLN A 195 -49.97 -47.38 -36.60
CA GLN A 195 -48.90 -47.31 -37.59
C GLN A 195 -48.60 -45.88 -38.05
N ASP A 196 -49.64 -45.06 -38.26
CA ASP A 196 -49.47 -43.67 -38.65
C ASP A 196 -48.90 -42.81 -37.51
N ASP A 197 -49.33 -43.04 -36.27
CA ASP A 197 -48.76 -42.42 -35.08
C ASP A 197 -47.26 -42.78 -34.92
N ASN A 198 -46.89 -44.04 -35.17
CA ASN A 198 -45.50 -44.47 -35.09
C ASN A 198 -44.62 -43.77 -36.15
N ARG A 199 -45.12 -43.62 -37.37
CA ARG A 199 -44.44 -42.84 -38.42
C ARG A 199 -44.34 -41.36 -38.07
N ALA A 200 -45.33 -40.79 -37.38
CA ALA A 200 -45.28 -39.40 -36.92
C ALA A 200 -44.22 -39.23 -35.82
N LEU A 201 -44.13 -40.17 -34.89
CA LEU A 201 -43.09 -40.22 -33.87
C LEU A 201 -41.69 -40.30 -34.49
N ASP A 202 -41.47 -41.15 -35.50
CA ASP A 202 -40.18 -41.25 -36.19
C ASP A 202 -39.75 -39.92 -36.84
N ARG A 203 -40.69 -39.21 -37.47
CA ARG A 203 -40.41 -37.88 -38.06
C ARG A 203 -40.07 -36.86 -36.98
N LEU A 204 -40.81 -36.88 -35.87
CA LEU A 204 -40.57 -35.99 -34.74
C LEU A 204 -39.20 -36.25 -34.11
N THR A 205 -38.82 -37.51 -33.93
CA THR A 205 -37.50 -37.90 -33.40
C THR A 205 -36.38 -37.35 -34.28
N LYS A 206 -36.45 -37.58 -35.61
CA LYS A 206 -35.46 -37.04 -36.56
C LYS A 206 -35.38 -35.51 -36.52
N SER A 207 -36.52 -34.84 -36.42
CA SER A 207 -36.56 -33.38 -36.31
C SER A 207 -35.92 -32.89 -35.01
N LYS A 208 -36.14 -33.57 -33.88
CA LYS A 208 -35.52 -33.22 -32.60
C LYS A 208 -34.02 -33.48 -32.59
N GLU A 209 -33.56 -34.58 -33.17
CA GLU A 209 -32.13 -34.87 -33.34
C GLU A 209 -31.43 -33.79 -34.17
N ALA A 210 -32.05 -33.35 -35.28
CA ALA A 210 -31.52 -32.26 -36.09
C ALA A 210 -31.42 -30.94 -35.31
N ALA A 211 -32.46 -30.58 -34.56
CA ALA A 211 -32.46 -29.38 -33.72
C ALA A 211 -31.41 -29.45 -32.60
N LEU A 212 -31.20 -30.64 -32.02
CA LEU A 212 -30.20 -30.85 -30.97
C LEU A 212 -28.77 -30.69 -31.51
N LEU A 213 -28.48 -31.19 -32.71
CA LEU A 213 -27.20 -30.97 -33.39
C LEU A 213 -26.96 -29.49 -33.72
N GLU A 214 -28.00 -28.73 -34.09
CA GLU A 214 -27.89 -27.30 -34.34
C GLU A 214 -27.63 -26.50 -33.05
N ALA A 215 -28.33 -26.85 -31.96
CA ALA A 215 -28.08 -26.28 -30.65
C ALA A 215 -26.64 -26.57 -30.18
N GLU A 216 -26.15 -27.79 -30.37
CA GLU A 216 -24.77 -28.18 -30.02
C GLU A 216 -23.74 -27.34 -30.77
N ARG A 217 -23.90 -27.15 -32.09
CA ARG A 217 -23.02 -26.25 -32.87
C ARG A 217 -23.04 -24.82 -32.34
N THR A 218 -24.21 -24.32 -31.96
CA THR A 218 -24.38 -22.97 -31.40
C THR A 218 -23.62 -22.84 -30.09
N VAL A 219 -23.71 -23.84 -29.20
CA VAL A 219 -22.98 -23.88 -27.93
C VAL A 219 -21.48 -23.94 -28.18
N GLN A 220 -20.99 -24.77 -29.10
CA GLN A 220 -19.57 -24.84 -29.45
C GLN A 220 -19.02 -23.49 -29.94
N ILE A 221 -19.78 -22.78 -30.80
CA ILE A 221 -19.42 -21.43 -31.26
C ILE A 221 -19.39 -20.45 -30.08
N ALA A 222 -20.37 -20.52 -29.17
CA ALA A 222 -20.42 -19.65 -27.99
C ALA A 222 -19.23 -19.90 -27.06
N LEU A 223 -18.84 -21.15 -26.83
CA LEU A 223 -17.68 -21.51 -26.03
C LEU A 223 -16.37 -21.00 -26.65
N ALA A 224 -16.19 -21.12 -27.97
CA ALA A 224 -15.02 -20.57 -28.65
C ALA A 224 -14.94 -19.04 -28.52
N LYS A 225 -16.09 -18.34 -28.62
CA LYS A 225 -16.16 -16.89 -28.40
C LYS A 225 -15.85 -16.51 -26.96
N ALA A 226 -16.35 -17.27 -25.97
CA ALA A 226 -16.07 -17.04 -24.56
C ALA A 226 -14.56 -17.15 -24.26
N SER A 227 -13.90 -18.21 -24.77
CA SER A 227 -12.45 -18.37 -24.63
C SER A 227 -11.66 -17.20 -25.23
N LEU A 228 -12.07 -16.69 -26.40
CA LEU A 228 -11.43 -15.52 -27.00
C LEU A 228 -11.60 -14.25 -26.16
N VAL A 229 -12.78 -14.07 -25.54
CA VAL A 229 -13.02 -12.93 -24.64
C VAL A 229 -12.11 -13.04 -23.42
N ASP A 230 -11.95 -14.22 -22.84
CA ASP A 230 -11.06 -14.44 -21.69
C ASP A 230 -9.59 -14.11 -22.05
N ASP A 231 -9.11 -14.54 -23.22
CA ASP A 231 -7.77 -14.20 -23.71
C ASP A 231 -7.57 -12.69 -23.90
N LEU A 232 -8.58 -12.00 -24.44
CA LEU A 232 -8.56 -10.55 -24.60
C LEU A 232 -8.60 -9.81 -23.26
N GLN A 233 -9.37 -10.31 -22.29
CA GLN A 233 -9.40 -9.76 -20.94
C GLN A 233 -8.04 -9.90 -20.26
N ASN A 234 -7.41 -11.07 -20.35
CA ASN A 234 -6.06 -11.31 -19.83
C ASN A 234 -5.04 -10.35 -20.46
N LYS A 235 -5.10 -10.17 -21.80
CA LYS A 235 -4.23 -9.22 -22.50
C LYS A 235 -4.48 -7.77 -22.08
N ASN A 236 -5.73 -7.38 -21.87
CA ASN A 236 -6.07 -6.04 -21.38
C ASN A 236 -5.55 -5.80 -19.97
N GLN A 237 -5.63 -6.78 -19.07
CA GLN A 237 -5.05 -6.66 -17.72
C GLN A 237 -3.53 -6.49 -17.76
N GLU A 238 -2.84 -7.20 -18.66
CA GLU A 238 -1.40 -7.06 -18.84
C GLU A 238 -1.03 -5.67 -19.39
N LEU A 239 -1.77 -5.17 -20.39
CA LEU A 239 -1.57 -3.82 -20.92
C LEU A 239 -1.81 -2.74 -19.86
N MET A 240 -2.80 -2.91 -18.99
CA MET A 240 -3.02 -2.00 -17.85
C MET A 240 -1.82 -1.96 -16.91
N LYS A 241 -1.25 -3.12 -16.56
CA LYS A 241 -0.02 -3.18 -15.74
C LYS A 241 1.16 -2.49 -16.43
N GLN A 242 1.31 -2.67 -17.75
CA GLN A 242 2.37 -1.99 -18.50
C GLN A 242 2.19 -0.46 -18.49
N ILE A 243 0.95 0.02 -18.61
CA ILE A 243 0.65 1.46 -18.50
C ILE A 243 1.03 1.98 -17.11
N GLU A 244 0.70 1.26 -16.03
CA GLU A 244 1.07 1.63 -14.66
C GLU A 244 2.60 1.70 -14.48
N ILE A 245 3.33 0.71 -15.00
CA ILE A 245 4.80 0.70 -14.98
C ILE A 245 5.35 1.92 -15.72
N CYS A 246 4.90 2.18 -16.95
CA CYS A 246 5.36 3.33 -17.72
C CYS A 246 5.03 4.68 -17.04
N GLN A 247 3.91 4.77 -16.32
CA GLN A 247 3.57 5.96 -15.55
C GLN A 247 4.53 6.17 -14.38
N GLU A 248 4.88 5.13 -13.63
CA GLU A 248 5.83 5.24 -12.53
C GLU A 248 7.26 5.49 -13.03
N GLU A 249 7.66 4.88 -14.16
CA GLU A 249 8.93 5.18 -14.83
C GLU A 249 9.04 6.66 -15.21
N ASN A 250 8.00 7.23 -15.82
CA ASN A 250 7.97 8.66 -16.16
C ASN A 250 8.09 9.54 -14.90
N LYS A 251 7.43 9.17 -13.81
CA LYS A 251 7.52 9.89 -12.53
C LYS A 251 8.92 9.83 -11.92
N ILE A 252 9.61 8.71 -12.06
CA ILE A 252 11.02 8.56 -11.64
C ILE A 252 11.92 9.42 -12.52
N LEU A 253 11.72 9.38 -13.85
CA LEU A 253 12.47 10.20 -14.80
C LEU A 253 12.31 11.70 -14.52
N ASP A 254 11.08 12.16 -14.24
CA ASP A 254 10.81 13.55 -13.87
C ASP A 254 11.53 13.97 -12.58
N LYS A 255 11.51 13.12 -11.55
CA LYS A 255 12.24 13.39 -10.29
C LYS A 255 13.74 13.48 -10.54
N MET A 256 14.30 12.55 -11.32
CA MET A 256 15.72 12.55 -11.67
C MET A 256 16.09 13.80 -12.48
N GLN A 257 15.27 14.19 -13.46
CA GLN A 257 15.52 15.37 -14.27
C GLN A 257 15.51 16.65 -13.42
N ARG A 258 14.56 16.79 -12.49
CA ARG A 258 14.53 17.93 -11.55
C ARG A 258 15.78 17.97 -10.66
N GLN A 259 16.23 16.82 -10.15
CA GLN A 259 17.46 16.76 -9.35
C GLN A 259 18.68 17.18 -10.17
N LYS A 260 18.81 16.69 -11.41
CA LYS A 260 19.91 17.09 -12.30
C LYS A 260 19.89 18.58 -12.62
N VAL A 261 18.72 19.16 -12.86
CA VAL A 261 18.58 20.60 -13.08
C VAL A 261 19.03 21.38 -11.84
N ALA A 262 18.59 20.98 -10.64
CA ALA A 262 19.04 21.63 -9.40
C ALA A 262 20.55 21.52 -9.16
N GLU A 263 21.16 20.38 -9.53
CA GLU A 263 22.61 20.21 -9.46
C GLU A 263 23.35 21.13 -10.45
N VAL A 264 22.85 21.24 -11.68
CA VAL A 264 23.38 22.17 -12.68
C VAL A 264 23.26 23.62 -12.20
N GLU A 265 22.11 24.02 -11.63
CA GLU A 265 21.92 25.36 -11.06
C GLU A 265 22.92 25.65 -9.93
N LYS A 266 23.17 24.68 -9.05
CA LYS A 266 24.18 24.81 -7.99
C LYS A 266 25.60 24.96 -8.56
N LEU A 267 25.94 24.17 -9.57
CA LEU A 267 27.24 24.29 -10.24
C LEU A 267 27.39 25.65 -10.94
N MET A 268 26.34 26.13 -11.60
CA MET A 268 26.33 27.47 -12.20
C MET A 268 26.58 28.56 -11.14
N GLN A 269 25.95 28.45 -9.96
CA GLN A 269 26.19 29.39 -8.86
C GLN A 269 27.65 29.35 -8.39
N THR A 270 28.24 28.16 -8.20
CA THR A 270 29.66 28.05 -7.83
C THR A 270 30.60 28.58 -8.90
N VAL A 271 30.27 28.44 -10.19
CA VAL A 271 31.06 29.05 -11.27
C VAL A 271 31.02 30.57 -11.16
N HIS A 272 29.85 31.15 -10.93
CA HIS A 272 29.71 32.60 -10.77
C HIS A 272 30.52 33.14 -9.57
N GLU A 273 30.48 32.46 -8.42
CA GLU A 273 31.28 32.82 -7.24
C GLU A 273 32.79 32.77 -7.53
N LEU A 274 33.23 31.77 -8.30
CA LEU A 274 34.63 31.66 -8.73
C LEU A 274 35.02 32.77 -9.71
N GLU A 275 34.14 33.15 -10.63
CA GLU A 275 34.35 34.28 -11.55
C GLU A 275 34.53 35.59 -10.77
N GLU A 276 33.68 35.85 -9.77
CA GLU A 276 33.81 37.01 -8.89
C GLU A 276 35.12 37.00 -8.11
N ALA A 277 35.52 35.84 -7.56
CA ALA A 277 36.78 35.69 -6.85
C ALA A 277 38.00 35.93 -7.76
N VAL A 278 37.94 35.48 -9.02
CA VAL A 278 38.98 35.74 -10.03
C VAL A 278 39.06 37.22 -10.38
N LEU A 279 37.92 37.90 -10.57
CA LEU A 279 37.87 39.34 -10.81
C LEU A 279 38.47 40.13 -9.63
N ALA A 280 38.09 39.77 -8.39
CA ALA A 280 38.65 40.36 -7.18
C ALA A 280 40.16 40.09 -7.05
N GLY A 281 40.61 38.87 -7.36
CA GLY A 281 42.03 38.50 -7.40
C GLY A 281 42.82 39.30 -8.44
N GLY A 282 42.23 39.55 -9.62
CA GLY A 282 42.80 40.42 -10.65
C GLY A 282 42.96 41.86 -10.19
N ALA A 283 41.96 42.41 -9.50
CA ALA A 283 42.03 43.74 -8.90
C ALA A 283 43.12 43.83 -7.82
N ALA A 284 43.21 42.84 -6.93
CA ALA A 284 44.25 42.76 -5.91
C ALA A 284 45.66 42.67 -6.54
N ALA A 285 45.84 41.86 -7.59
CA ALA A 285 47.11 41.75 -8.31
C ALA A 285 47.51 43.05 -9.00
N ASN A 286 46.55 43.82 -9.53
CA ASN A 286 46.81 45.15 -10.08
C ASN A 286 47.28 46.12 -8.99
N ALA A 287 46.61 46.14 -7.83
CA ALA A 287 47.01 46.97 -6.69
C ALA A 287 48.42 46.63 -6.20
N VAL A 288 48.77 45.35 -6.10
CA VAL A 288 50.13 44.91 -5.74
C VAL A 288 51.17 45.44 -6.75
N ARG A 289 50.89 45.33 -8.06
CA ARG A 289 51.79 45.87 -9.11
C ARG A 289 51.96 47.39 -9.00
N GLU A 290 50.91 48.12 -8.65
CA GLU A 290 50.96 49.57 -8.45
C GLU A 290 51.79 49.96 -7.21
N TYR A 291 51.56 49.30 -6.07
CA TYR A 291 52.39 49.50 -4.88
C TYR A 291 53.86 49.16 -5.13
N GLN A 292 54.15 48.07 -5.86
CA GLN A 292 55.51 47.72 -6.26
C GLN A 292 56.18 48.81 -7.09
N ARG A 293 55.47 49.38 -8.08
CA ARG A 293 55.96 50.53 -8.86
C ARG A 293 56.23 51.72 -7.97
N LYS A 294 55.31 52.05 -7.05
CA LYS A 294 55.49 53.20 -6.15
C LYS A 294 56.69 53.05 -5.22
N VAL A 295 56.94 51.84 -4.74
CA VAL A 295 58.13 51.51 -3.95
C VAL A 295 59.40 51.67 -4.77
N GLN A 296 59.40 51.28 -6.05
CA GLN A 296 60.55 51.49 -6.94
C GLN A 296 60.84 52.99 -7.14
N GLU A 297 59.83 53.79 -7.44
CA GLU A 297 59.94 55.26 -7.56
C GLU A 297 60.53 55.88 -6.28
N MET A 298 59.95 55.57 -5.11
CA MET A 298 60.46 56.08 -3.83
C MET A 298 61.90 55.65 -3.55
N ASN A 299 62.31 54.45 -3.99
CA ASN A 299 63.68 53.99 -3.84
C ASN A 299 64.65 54.74 -4.77
N GLU A 300 64.21 55.11 -5.97
CA GLU A 300 64.98 55.98 -6.86
C GLU A 300 65.13 57.40 -6.27
N GLU A 301 64.04 57.99 -5.77
CA GLU A 301 64.05 59.26 -5.04
C GLU A 301 64.94 59.21 -3.79
N LYS A 302 64.87 58.12 -3.02
CA LYS A 302 65.77 57.91 -1.89
C LYS A 302 67.23 57.93 -2.33
N LYS A 303 67.58 57.23 -3.42
CA LYS A 303 68.95 57.24 -3.96
C LYS A 303 69.36 58.62 -4.45
N THR A 304 68.47 59.43 -5.03
CA THR A 304 68.82 60.81 -5.43
C THR A 304 69.05 61.69 -4.21
N LEU A 305 68.17 61.64 -3.21
CA LEU A 305 68.32 62.35 -1.94
C LEU A 305 69.58 61.93 -1.17
N GLU A 306 69.91 60.64 -1.12
CA GLU A 306 71.16 60.16 -0.51
C GLU A 306 72.40 60.76 -1.17
N ARG A 307 72.39 60.88 -2.51
CA ARG A 307 73.48 61.55 -3.25
C ARG A 307 73.51 63.05 -2.95
N GLU A 308 72.37 63.71 -2.84
CA GLU A 308 72.28 65.13 -2.46
C GLU A 308 72.80 65.38 -1.05
N VAL A 309 72.39 64.56 -0.09
CA VAL A 309 72.88 64.61 1.29
C VAL A 309 74.38 64.39 1.34
N ALA A 310 74.91 63.43 0.57
CA ALA A 310 76.36 63.22 0.47
C ALA A 310 77.08 64.46 -0.10
N ARG A 311 76.55 65.09 -1.17
CA ARG A 311 77.09 66.35 -1.73
C ARG A 311 77.04 67.50 -0.74
N ALA A 312 75.92 67.64 -0.03
CA ALA A 312 75.75 68.66 1.01
C ALA A 312 76.74 68.44 2.16
N LYS A 313 76.93 67.20 2.62
CA LYS A 313 77.90 66.83 3.65
C LYS A 313 79.33 67.17 3.25
N VAL A 314 79.74 66.87 2.01
CA VAL A 314 81.05 67.27 1.49
C VAL A 314 81.20 68.80 1.47
N SER A 315 80.17 69.51 1.02
CA SER A 315 80.17 70.98 0.98
C SER A 315 80.26 71.59 2.37
N ALA A 316 79.48 71.07 3.33
CA ALA A 316 79.51 71.47 4.73
C ALA A 316 80.87 71.19 5.38
N ASN A 317 81.46 70.01 5.13
CA ASN A 317 82.81 69.68 5.59
C ASN A 317 83.84 70.66 5.02
N ARG A 318 83.75 71.02 3.73
CA ARG A 318 84.65 72.02 3.11
C ARG A 318 84.53 73.38 3.77
N VAL A 319 83.31 73.86 4.02
CA VAL A 319 83.05 75.11 4.76
C VAL A 319 83.62 75.02 6.17
N ALA A 320 83.39 73.92 6.89
CA ALA A 320 83.92 73.71 8.22
C ALA A 320 85.46 73.73 8.25
N THR A 321 86.13 73.14 7.25
CA THR A 321 87.60 73.22 7.11
C THR A 321 88.09 74.64 6.84
N VAL A 322 87.41 75.40 5.96
CA VAL A 322 87.74 76.82 5.71
C VAL A 322 87.58 77.64 6.99
N VAL A 323 86.46 77.51 7.70
CA VAL A 323 86.21 78.21 8.97
C VAL A 323 87.20 77.80 10.06
N ALA A 324 87.59 76.52 10.13
CA ALA A 324 88.61 76.05 11.06
C ALA A 324 90.00 76.62 10.73
N ASN A 325 90.34 76.81 9.46
CA ASN A 325 91.58 77.48 9.05
C ASN A 325 91.54 78.99 9.36
N GLU A 326 90.39 79.66 9.19
CA GLU A 326 90.18 81.06 9.65
C GLU A 326 90.30 81.21 11.18
N TRP A 327 90.22 80.11 11.94
CA TRP A 327 90.29 80.10 13.40
C TRP A 327 91.72 79.83 13.93
N LYS A 328 92.72 79.80 13.04
CA LYS A 328 94.12 79.68 13.44
C LYS A 328 94.81 81.05 13.45
N ASP A 329 95.71 81.26 14.40
CA ASP A 329 96.59 82.43 14.44
C ASP A 329 97.75 82.32 13.43
N GLY A 330 98.55 83.39 13.28
CA GLY A 330 99.70 83.42 12.35
C GLY A 330 100.80 82.39 12.65
N ASN A 331 100.68 81.62 13.75
CA ASN A 331 101.60 80.60 14.19
C ASN A 331 100.97 79.18 14.16
N ASP A 332 99.87 79.03 13.42
CA ASP A 332 99.11 77.80 13.13
C ASP A 332 98.48 77.14 14.38
N LYS A 333 98.31 77.91 15.48
CA LYS A 333 97.61 77.48 16.69
C LYS A 333 96.17 77.98 16.71
N VAL A 334 95.26 77.20 17.30
CA VAL A 334 93.85 77.58 17.41
C VAL A 334 93.72 78.83 18.30
N MET A 335 93.14 79.89 17.75
CA MET A 335 93.00 81.17 18.44
C MET A 335 91.94 81.08 19.56
N PRO A 336 92.15 81.69 20.75
CA PRO A 336 91.14 81.74 21.80
C PRO A 336 89.80 82.32 21.32
N VAL A 337 88.67 81.68 21.69
CA VAL A 337 87.31 82.02 21.22
C VAL A 337 86.96 83.50 21.37
N LYS A 338 87.41 84.16 22.45
CA LYS A 338 87.17 85.60 22.67
C LYS A 338 87.84 86.47 21.59
N GLN A 339 89.08 86.18 21.21
CA GLN A 339 89.84 86.94 20.21
C GLN A 339 89.25 86.75 18.81
N TRP A 340 88.91 85.51 18.45
CA TRP A 340 88.32 85.23 17.14
C TRP A 340 86.96 85.94 16.92
N LEU A 341 86.14 86.02 17.97
CA LEU A 341 84.86 86.75 17.94
C LEU A 341 85.05 88.28 17.82
N GLU A 342 86.11 88.83 18.40
CA GLU A 342 86.44 90.27 18.30
C GLU A 342 86.91 90.63 16.89
N GLU A 343 87.76 89.81 16.25
CA GLU A 343 88.21 90.02 14.87
C GLU A 343 87.06 89.92 13.85
N ARG A 344 86.18 88.91 13.98
CA ARG A 344 84.98 88.82 13.12
C ARG A 344 84.01 89.97 13.33
N ARG A 345 83.89 90.50 14.55
CA ARG A 345 83.09 91.69 14.83
C ARG A 345 83.68 92.91 14.12
N PHE A 346 85.01 93.03 14.08
CA PHE A 346 85.71 94.07 13.31
C PHE A 346 85.45 93.98 11.80
N PHE A 347 85.48 92.78 11.21
CA PHE A 347 85.20 92.57 9.78
C PHE A 347 83.72 92.75 9.40
N GLN A 348 82.76 92.41 10.28
CA GLN A 348 81.34 92.64 10.03
C GLN A 348 80.95 94.13 10.08
N VAL A 349 81.63 94.94 10.90
CA VAL A 349 81.41 96.40 10.92
C VAL A 349 81.98 97.07 9.65
N ALA A 350 82.95 96.46 8.97
CA ALA A 350 83.53 96.99 7.74
C ALA A 350 82.75 96.66 6.45
N HIS A 351 81.74 95.79 6.49
CA HIS A 351 81.01 95.32 5.29
C HIS A 351 79.66 96.02 5.08
N PHE A 352 79.39 97.09 5.83
CA PHE A 352 78.24 98.01 5.66
C PHE A 352 78.64 99.43 5.22
N PHE A 353 79.84 99.61 4.66
CA PHE A 353 80.27 100.83 3.96
C PHE A 353 81.00 100.51 2.67
#